data_AF-A0A3A4WHX8-F1
#
_entry.id   AF-A0A3A4WHX8-F1
#
_cell.length_a   1.000
_cell.length_b   1.000
_cell.length_c   1.000
_cell.angle_alpha   90.00
_cell.angle_beta   90.00
_cell.angle_gamma   90.00
#
_symmetry.space_group_name_H-M   'P 1'
#
loop_
_entity.id
_entity.type
_entity.pdbx_description
1 polymer ?
#
loop_
_entity_poly.entity_id
_entity_poly.type
_entity_poly.pdbx_seq_one_letter_code
_entity_poly.pdbx_strand_id
1 'polypeptide(L)'
;MRLPFSVILLTGILTVAIVFGGYAYAQEDWKTEFEAVCAVTQDPSELSSDKLKELADRCDRLSPVIEKLDESQRKVYLKRLRMCRNLFIFIVESREKK
;
A
#
# COMPACT_ATOMS: atom_id res chain seq x y z
N MET A 1 -16.74 -21.64 22.67
CA MET A 1 -15.56 -22.26 22.03
C MET A 1 -15.46 -21.65 20.63
N ARG A 2 -14.85 -20.49 20.42
CA ARG A 2 -13.41 -20.18 20.47
C ARG A 2 -12.57 -21.17 19.61
N LEU A 3 -12.73 -20.98 18.30
CA LEU A 3 -11.79 -21.06 17.16
C LEU A 3 -10.78 -22.21 17.08
N PRO A 4 -10.45 -22.63 15.85
CA PRO A 4 -9.11 -22.24 15.40
C PRO A 4 -9.09 -21.68 13.96
N PHE A 5 -9.39 -20.38 13.85
CA PHE A 5 -8.84 -19.50 12.81
C PHE A 5 -7.30 -19.58 12.71
N SER A 6 -6.62 -20.18 13.70
CA SER A 6 -5.19 -20.49 13.69
C SER A 6 -4.74 -21.45 12.58
N VAL A 7 -5.60 -22.33 12.07
CA VAL A 7 -5.14 -23.33 11.08
C VAL A 7 -4.99 -22.73 9.68
N ILE A 8 -5.82 -21.75 9.33
CA ILE A 8 -5.73 -21.04 8.03
C ILE A 8 -4.48 -20.15 7.99
N LEU A 9 -4.01 -19.69 9.15
CA LEU A 9 -2.85 -18.81 9.27
C LEU A 9 -1.51 -19.55 9.07
N LEU A 10 -1.46 -20.87 9.28
CA LEU A 10 -0.22 -21.65 9.19
C LEU A 10 0.05 -22.27 7.81
N THR A 11 -0.98 -22.55 7.00
CA THR A 11 -0.79 -23.09 5.65
C THR A 11 -0.62 -22.01 4.57
N GLY A 12 -1.05 -20.77 4.83
CA GLY A 12 -0.87 -19.65 3.90
C GLY A 12 0.55 -19.06 3.86
N ILE A 13 1.39 -19.33 4.86
CA ILE A 13 2.71 -18.71 5.00
C ILE A 13 3.79 -19.44 4.17
N LEU A 14 3.62 -20.73 3.85
CA LEU A 14 4.70 -21.51 3.22
C LEU A 14 4.73 -21.47 1.68
N THR A 15 3.64 -21.12 1.00
CA THR A 15 3.61 -21.07 -0.48
C THR A 15 3.87 -19.68 -1.08
N VAL A 16 3.82 -18.61 -0.29
CA VAL A 16 4.05 -17.23 -0.78
C VAL A 16 5.55 -16.89 -0.92
N ALA A 17 6.44 -17.68 -0.32
CA ALA A 17 7.87 -17.36 -0.27
C ALA A 17 8.66 -17.67 -1.57
N ILE A 18 8.08 -18.38 -2.55
CA ILE A 18 8.86 -18.89 -3.71
C ILE A 18 8.64 -18.06 -4.99
N VAL A 19 7.65 -17.15 -5.04
CA VAL A 19 7.32 -16.41 -6.28
C VAL A 19 7.95 -15.00 -6.36
N PHE A 20 8.53 -14.49 -5.28
CA PHE A 20 9.11 -13.12 -5.23
C PHE A 20 10.63 -13.08 -5.45
N GLY A 21 11.22 -14.13 -6.02
CA GLY A 21 12.65 -14.22 -6.32
C GLY A 21 12.98 -13.84 -7.76
N GLY A 22 13.04 -12.54 -8.06
CA GLY A 22 13.89 -12.00 -9.13
C GLY A 22 13.30 -11.91 -10.54
N TYR A 23 12.60 -10.81 -10.83
CA TYR A 23 12.49 -10.28 -12.20
C TYR A 23 12.51 -8.74 -12.18
N ALA A 24 13.47 -8.14 -12.90
CA ALA A 24 13.43 -6.77 -13.47
C ALA A 24 13.66 -5.54 -12.56
N TYR A 25 14.91 -5.34 -12.11
CA TYR A 25 15.45 -4.19 -11.37
C TYR A 25 15.39 -2.79 -12.04
N ALA A 26 14.60 -2.58 -13.11
CA ALA A 26 14.53 -1.27 -13.79
C ALA A 26 13.12 -0.86 -14.27
N GLN A 27 12.16 -1.78 -14.31
CA GLN A 27 10.77 -1.48 -14.71
C GLN A 27 9.82 -1.41 -13.49
N GLU A 28 10.30 -1.80 -12.31
CA GLU A 28 9.50 -1.93 -11.09
C GLU A 28 9.76 -0.85 -10.03
N ASP A 29 10.56 0.18 -10.27
CA ASP A 29 10.86 1.21 -9.25
C ASP A 29 9.59 1.86 -8.69
N TRP A 30 8.67 2.26 -9.57
CA TRP A 30 7.38 2.83 -9.16
C TRP A 30 6.50 1.81 -8.42
N LYS A 31 6.66 0.52 -8.73
CA LYS A 31 5.87 -0.56 -8.13
C LYS A 31 6.41 -0.91 -6.74
N THR A 32 7.72 -0.91 -6.55
CA THR A 32 8.36 -1.00 -5.24
C THR A 32 7.94 0.19 -4.37
N GLU A 33 7.93 1.40 -4.91
CA GLU A 33 7.47 2.56 -4.17
C GLU A 33 5.97 2.44 -3.81
N PHE A 34 5.15 2.00 -4.76
CA PHE A 34 3.74 1.73 -4.55
C PHE A 34 3.50 0.71 -3.44
N GLU A 35 4.23 -0.41 -3.46
CA GLU A 35 4.15 -1.46 -2.44
C GLU A 35 4.58 -0.94 -1.07
N ALA A 36 5.67 -0.16 -1.01
CA ALA A 36 6.15 0.46 0.22
C ALA A 36 5.10 1.42 0.82
N VAL A 37 4.46 2.25 0.00
CA VAL A 37 3.38 3.15 0.45
C VAL A 37 2.17 2.34 0.93
N CYS A 38 1.80 1.29 0.21
CA CYS A 38 0.65 0.46 0.58
C CYS A 38 0.90 -0.40 1.83
N ALA A 39 2.15 -0.79 2.12
CA ALA A 39 2.46 -1.59 3.31
C ALA A 39 2.18 -0.80 4.61
N VAL A 40 2.36 0.52 4.55
CA VAL A 40 2.20 1.42 5.69
C VAL A 40 0.73 1.56 6.13
N THR A 41 -0.24 1.12 5.33
CA THR A 41 -1.66 1.13 5.73
C THR A 41 -2.04 0.08 6.78
N GLN A 42 -1.12 -0.81 7.17
CA GLN A 42 -1.36 -1.80 8.23
C GLN A 42 -1.46 -1.13 9.61
N ASP A 43 -0.52 -0.24 9.94
CA ASP A 43 -0.46 0.46 11.24
C ASP A 43 -0.25 1.98 11.09
N PRO A 44 -1.13 2.70 10.35
CA PRO A 44 -0.92 4.10 10.01
C PRO A 44 -1.11 5.04 11.22
N SER A 45 -1.75 4.56 12.29
CA SER A 45 -2.01 5.32 13.52
C SER A 45 -0.74 5.58 14.34
N GLU A 46 0.33 4.82 14.15
CA GLU A 46 1.60 4.96 14.88
C GLU A 46 2.50 6.05 14.27
N LEU A 47 2.18 6.52 13.07
CA LEU A 47 2.99 7.52 12.35
C LEU A 47 2.64 8.94 12.77
N SER A 48 3.60 9.85 12.67
CA SER A 48 3.34 11.28 12.84
C SER A 48 2.47 11.83 11.70
N SER A 49 1.78 12.94 11.96
CA SER A 49 0.96 13.61 10.94
C SER A 49 1.81 14.09 9.76
N ASP A 50 3.05 14.53 9.99
CA ASP A 50 3.98 14.92 8.94
C ASP A 50 4.35 13.73 8.04
N LYS A 51 4.56 12.56 8.63
CA LYS A 51 4.85 11.35 7.86
C LYS A 51 3.66 10.89 7.01
N LEU A 52 2.44 11.02 7.53
CA LEU A 52 1.22 10.74 6.78
C LEU A 52 1.02 11.71 5.61
N LYS A 53 1.32 13.00 5.81
CA LYS A 53 1.31 14.02 4.74
C LYS A 53 2.34 13.68 3.66
N GLU A 54 3.57 13.32 4.04
CA GLU A 54 4.61 12.87 3.11
C GLU A 54 4.18 11.63 2.30
N LEU A 55 3.50 10.66 2.93
CA LEU A 55 2.98 9.47 2.24
C LEU A 55 1.83 9.81 1.27
N ALA A 56 0.97 10.77 1.62
CA ALA A 56 -0.05 11.27 0.70
C ALA A 56 0.59 11.95 -0.52
N ASP A 57 1.64 12.75 -0.32
CA ASP A 57 2.38 13.38 -1.42
C ASP A 57 3.06 12.35 -2.32
N ARG A 58 3.56 11.24 -1.74
CA ARG A 58 4.09 10.11 -2.51
C ARG A 58 3.03 9.45 -3.37
N CYS A 59 1.81 9.27 -2.85
CA CYS A 59 0.68 8.82 -3.66
C CYS A 59 0.41 9.77 -4.84
N ASP A 60 0.49 11.07 -4.61
CA ASP A 60 0.24 12.06 -5.67
C ASP A 60 1.34 12.03 -6.75
N ARG A 61 2.60 11.75 -6.38
CA ARG A 61 3.70 11.56 -7.34
C ARG A 61 3.62 10.26 -8.14
N LEU A 62 3.09 9.19 -7.54
CA LEU A 62 2.92 7.90 -8.23
C LEU A 62 1.74 7.87 -9.21
N SER A 63 0.72 8.70 -8.97
CA SER A 63 -0.48 8.78 -9.82
C SER A 63 -0.17 8.99 -11.32
N PRO A 64 0.63 10.01 -11.74
CA PRO A 64 0.94 10.22 -13.16
C PRO A 64 1.79 9.10 -13.78
N VAL A 65 2.52 8.32 -12.98
CA VAL A 65 3.27 7.15 -13.47
C VAL A 65 2.29 6.01 -13.78
N ILE A 66 1.35 5.76 -12.86
CA ILE A 66 0.35 4.71 -13.00
C ILE A 66 -0.67 5.03 -14.12
N GLU A 67 -0.94 6.31 -14.36
CA GLU A 67 -1.81 6.75 -15.47
C GLU A 67 -1.28 6.36 -16.86
N LYS A 68 0.04 6.20 -16.99
CA LYS A 68 0.69 5.79 -18.25
C LYS A 68 0.64 4.28 -18.50
N LEU A 69 0.21 3.48 -17.52
CA LEU A 69 0.06 2.04 -17.67
C LEU A 69 -1.13 1.68 -18.56
N ASP A 70 -1.19 0.42 -18.97
CA ASP A 70 -2.35 -0.12 -19.66
C ASP A 70 -3.63 -0.02 -18.82
N GLU A 71 -4.78 -0.02 -19.48
CA GLU A 71 -6.06 0.24 -18.82
C GLU A 71 -6.36 -0.73 -17.67
N SER A 72 -5.94 -1.99 -17.80
CA SER A 72 -6.20 -3.03 -16.80
C SER A 72 -5.39 -2.77 -15.53
N GLN A 73 -4.08 -2.50 -15.67
CA GLN A 73 -3.19 -2.19 -14.56
C GLN A 73 -3.53 -0.85 -13.93
N ARG A 74 -3.71 0.19 -14.75
CA ARG A 74 -4.01 1.55 -14.29
C ARG A 74 -5.20 1.59 -13.34
N LYS A 75 -6.31 0.91 -13.69
CA LYS A 75 -7.52 0.89 -12.85
C LYS A 75 -7.26 0.29 -11.48
N VAL A 76 -6.55 -0.83 -11.41
CA VAL A 76 -6.27 -1.54 -10.15
C VAL A 76 -5.34 -0.70 -9.27
N TYR A 77 -4.22 -0.25 -9.83
CA TYR A 77 -3.20 0.48 -9.10
C TYR A 77 -3.68 1.87 -8.65
N LEU A 78 -4.37 2.64 -9.51
CA LEU A 78 -4.94 3.93 -9.10
C LEU A 78 -5.99 3.78 -8.01
N LYS A 79 -6.83 2.75 -8.10
CA LYS A 79 -7.85 2.52 -7.06
C LYS A 79 -7.21 2.27 -5.71
N ARG A 80 -6.20 1.39 -5.65
CA ARG A 80 -5.46 1.10 -4.42
C ARG A 80 -4.69 2.32 -3.91
N LEU A 81 -4.00 3.05 -4.78
CA LEU A 81 -3.28 4.27 -4.43
C LEU A 81 -4.19 5.34 -3.82
N ARG A 82 -5.37 5.55 -4.42
CA ARG A 82 -6.38 6.48 -3.91
C ARG A 82 -6.89 6.07 -2.53
N MET A 83 -7.10 4.78 -2.29
CA MET A 83 -7.51 4.29 -0.97
C MET A 83 -6.44 4.56 0.08
N CYS A 84 -5.16 4.28 -0.21
CA CYS A 84 -4.04 4.58 0.69
C CYS A 84 -3.95 6.08 0.99
N ARG A 85 -4.00 6.94 -0.03
CA ARG A 85 -4.00 8.40 0.11
C ARG A 85 -5.13 8.89 1.01
N ASN A 86 -6.36 8.43 0.75
CA ASN A 86 -7.53 8.85 1.51
C ASN A 86 -7.43 8.44 2.98
N LEU A 87 -6.87 7.25 3.27
CA LEU A 87 -6.62 6.80 4.64
C LEU A 87 -5.64 7.74 5.37
N PHE A 88 -4.52 8.11 4.74
CA PHE A 88 -3.54 9.00 5.35
C PHE A 88 -4.12 10.38 5.63
N ILE A 89 -4.83 10.97 4.67
CA ILE A 89 -5.50 12.26 4.83
C ILE A 89 -6.55 12.19 5.93
N PHE A 90 -7.38 11.14 5.96
CA PHE A 90 -8.40 10.96 6.99
C PHE A 90 -7.79 10.95 8.40
N ILE A 91 -6.67 10.26 8.61
CA ILE A 91 -6.01 10.20 9.92
C ILE A 91 -5.44 11.57 10.31
N VAL A 92 -4.83 12.29 9.37
CA VAL A 92 -4.34 13.65 9.59
C VAL A 92 -5.49 14.58 9.99
N GLU A 93 -6.58 14.59 9.21
CA GLU A 93 -7.75 15.42 9.51
C GLU A 93 -8.40 15.05 10.85
N SER A 94 -8.46 13.76 11.18
CA SER A 94 -9.00 13.29 12.47
C SER A 94 -8.13 13.72 13.66
N ARG A 95 -6.85 14.00 13.45
CA ARG A 95 -5.95 14.52 14.49
C ARG A 95 -6.03 16.03 14.62
N GLU A 96 -6.23 16.75 13.50
CA GLU A 96 -6.37 18.21 13.49
C GLU A 96 -7.74 18.69 14.02
N LYS A 97 -8.77 17.83 13.98
CA LYS A 97 -10.10 18.10 14.55
C LYS A 97 -10.26 17.73 16.03
N LYS A 98 -9.21 17.19 16.68
CA LYS A 98 -9.18 16.94 18.13
C LYS A 98 -8.64 18.14 18.86
#